data_AF-A0A916D3L4-F1
#
_entry.id   AF-A0A916D3L4-F1
#
_cell.length_a   1.000
_cell.length_b   1.000
_cell.length_c   1.000
_cell.angle_alpha   90.00
_cell.angle_beta   90.00
_cell.angle_gamma   90.00
#
_symmetry.space_group_name_H-M   'P 1'
#
loop_
_entity.id
_entity.type
_entity.pdbx_description
1 polymer ?
#
loop_
_entity_poly.entity_id
_entity_poly.type
_entity_poly.pdbx_seq_one_letter_code
_entity_poly.pdbx_strand_id
1 'polypeptide(L)'
;MNRKLDWGGLLLFMALLFGAVVRFVPAASNGFPLNDGGLFYTMIRDLKANHFILPQITTYNFVDIPFAYPPVGFYIAAIFSTLLPVSDLQVLLWLPPLVNTLAIFFFFKLAEQILPSRTSAALAALIYALSSRAFLWQVMGGGITRSFGMVFLILMLWQAVQLFRASHRNQQNNANLLGATHPHLALTILFGALAVMSHPQTALHAVLGGLMVFLFYGRSKRGVISALWAGVGVILLSAPWWATIFLRHGFEPLLSAGQTSQRTLEFYLIVLQLHSPTNYLALPFLIFFYIGLFLSFKRREFFFITWIVIAYLIDTRGGDGVVLLAESMLAAIGLIQLSAWITRLDGNQPETVMAKPVSQILVFVSAFYFLLAASITDFQLVNTSLKPADLEMITWVNSNVEDGRTFLLSTGREFSMSDPMQEWFPALTKQHSATTLQGLEWTLSEKFFPWYEQLVDFQHCPDMDCVASWSAANGVKYDYLLVTIPPKEDESDFADYLRSLAASARDSDLLALAYESKSALVFKKK
;
A
#
# COMPACT_ATOMS: atom_id res chain seq x y z
N MET A 1 -38.70 27.61 -5.70
CA MET A 1 -37.79 26.75 -6.50
C MET A 1 -37.30 25.61 -5.62
N ASN A 2 -37.91 24.42 -5.70
CA ASN A 2 -37.38 23.24 -5.01
C ASN A 2 -36.15 22.72 -5.75
N ARG A 3 -34.96 23.20 -5.37
CA ARG A 3 -33.70 22.61 -5.84
C ARG A 3 -33.67 21.16 -5.33
N LYS A 4 -33.86 20.20 -6.23
CA LYS A 4 -33.65 18.78 -5.92
C LYS A 4 -32.21 18.61 -5.41
N LEU A 5 -32.03 17.91 -4.30
CA LEU A 5 -30.71 17.67 -3.70
C LEU A 5 -29.86 16.82 -4.68
N ASP A 6 -28.64 17.28 -4.99
CA ASP A 6 -27.67 16.51 -5.79
C ASP A 6 -27.02 15.44 -4.89
N TRP A 7 -27.67 14.28 -4.78
CA TRP A 7 -27.18 13.15 -3.97
C TRP A 7 -25.79 12.69 -4.38
N GLY A 8 -25.50 12.64 -5.68
CA GLY A 8 -24.16 12.28 -6.16
C GLY A 8 -23.10 13.27 -5.69
N GLY A 9 -23.41 14.57 -5.73
CA GLY A 9 -22.54 15.62 -5.19
C GLY A 9 -22.31 15.50 -3.67
N LEU A 10 -23.38 15.26 -2.90
CA LEU A 10 -23.30 15.12 -1.45
C LEU A 10 -22.48 13.89 -1.03
N LEU A 11 -22.72 12.73 -1.64
CA LEU A 11 -22.00 11.50 -1.35
C LEU A 11 -20.51 11.62 -1.70
N LEU A 12 -20.18 12.26 -2.83
CA LEU A 12 -18.80 12.52 -3.20
C LEU A 12 -18.13 13.49 -2.22
N PHE A 13 -18.83 14.54 -1.78
CA PHE A 13 -18.32 15.45 -0.76
C PHE A 13 -18.03 14.71 0.55
N MET A 14 -18.94 13.85 1.01
CA MET A 14 -18.71 13.01 2.19
C MET A 14 -17.52 12.07 2.01
N ALA A 15 -17.39 11.45 0.84
CA ALA A 15 -16.27 10.55 0.53
C ALA A 15 -14.93 11.29 0.62
N LEU A 16 -14.85 12.49 0.07
CA LEU A 16 -13.63 13.31 0.11
C LEU A 16 -13.34 13.85 1.51
N LEU A 17 -14.35 14.36 2.21
CA LEU A 17 -14.19 14.93 3.55
C LEU A 17 -13.76 13.86 4.55
N PHE A 18 -14.56 12.80 4.73
CA PHE A 18 -14.27 11.77 5.71
C PHE A 18 -13.11 10.88 5.28
N GLY A 19 -12.96 10.64 3.97
CA GLY A 19 -11.80 9.96 3.41
C GLY A 19 -10.49 10.70 3.68
N ALA A 20 -10.48 12.04 3.60
CA ALA A 20 -9.32 12.84 3.99
C ALA A 20 -9.06 12.74 5.50
N VAL A 21 -10.10 12.85 6.34
CA VAL A 21 -9.94 12.77 7.80
C VAL A 21 -9.25 11.47 8.21
N VAL A 22 -9.75 10.31 7.78
CA VAL A 22 -9.15 9.01 8.18
C VAL A 22 -7.72 8.83 7.66
N ARG A 23 -7.37 9.45 6.52
CA ARG A 23 -6.01 9.36 5.96
C ARG A 23 -5.00 10.26 6.67
N PHE A 24 -5.43 11.44 7.10
CA PHE A 24 -4.54 12.45 7.68
C PHE A 24 -4.44 12.36 9.21
N VAL A 25 -5.44 11.83 9.90
CA VAL A 25 -5.44 11.71 11.37
C VAL A 25 -4.22 10.92 11.89
N PRO A 26 -3.88 9.73 11.37
CA PRO A 26 -2.72 8.99 11.86
C PRO A 26 -1.40 9.77 11.75
N ALA A 27 -1.19 10.47 10.63
CA ALA A 27 -0.02 11.31 10.41
C ALA A 27 0.03 12.50 11.38
N ALA A 28 -1.11 13.18 11.56
CA ALA A 28 -1.24 14.32 12.47
C ALA A 28 -1.05 13.94 13.95
N SER A 29 -1.45 12.72 14.33
CA SER A 29 -1.34 12.24 15.72
C SER A 29 0.07 11.79 16.09
N ASN A 30 0.85 11.22 15.17
CA ASN A 30 2.19 10.71 15.48
C ASN A 30 3.33 11.71 15.29
N GLY A 31 3.24 12.61 14.30
CA GLY A 31 4.32 13.55 13.99
C GLY A 31 5.59 12.91 13.39
N PHE A 32 5.60 11.60 13.13
CA PHE A 32 6.65 10.84 12.46
C PHE A 32 6.02 9.86 11.45
N PRO A 33 6.68 9.53 10.31
CA PRO A 33 6.17 8.56 9.36
C PRO A 33 5.70 7.25 10.01
N LEU A 34 4.60 6.69 9.50
CA LEU A 34 4.00 5.49 10.07
C LEU A 34 4.68 4.26 9.50
N ASN A 35 4.95 3.29 10.36
CA ASN A 35 5.41 1.94 10.06
C ASN A 35 6.67 1.91 9.19
N ASP A 36 6.51 1.65 7.89
CA ASP A 36 7.60 1.46 6.95
C ASP A 36 8.09 2.79 6.34
N GLY A 37 9.14 2.74 5.51
CA GLY A 37 9.59 3.89 4.72
C GLY A 37 11.02 4.35 5.00
N GLY A 38 11.74 3.71 5.93
CA GLY A 38 13.16 3.96 6.19
C GLY A 38 14.02 3.68 4.95
N LEU A 39 13.78 2.57 4.26
CA LEU A 39 14.45 2.26 2.98
C LEU A 39 14.25 3.38 1.96
N PHE A 40 13.02 3.85 1.81
CA PHE A 40 12.67 4.87 0.82
C PHE A 40 13.19 6.25 1.21
N TYR A 41 13.19 6.57 2.50
CA TYR A 41 13.84 7.76 3.03
C TYR A 41 15.32 7.80 2.65
N THR A 42 16.04 6.69 2.83
CA THR A 42 17.45 6.59 2.43
C THR A 42 17.61 6.68 0.91
N MET A 43 16.78 6.00 0.12
CA MET A 43 16.81 6.08 -1.34
C MET A 43 16.57 7.52 -1.87
N ILE A 44 15.70 8.29 -1.23
CA ILE A 44 15.47 9.71 -1.55
C ILE A 44 16.74 10.53 -1.27
N ARG A 45 17.42 10.27 -0.15
CA ARG A 45 18.67 10.95 0.20
C ARG A 45 19.82 10.56 -0.71
N ASP A 46 19.93 9.30 -1.10
CA ASP A 46 20.92 8.81 -2.06
C ASP A 46 20.73 9.47 -3.44
N LEU A 47 19.48 9.62 -3.90
CA LEU A 47 19.17 10.38 -5.11
C LEU A 47 19.63 11.83 -5.02
N LYS A 48 19.36 12.51 -3.89
CA LYS A 48 19.78 13.90 -3.68
C LYS A 48 21.31 14.03 -3.62
N ALA A 49 21.97 13.12 -2.91
CA ALA A 49 23.42 13.06 -2.79
C ALA A 49 24.09 12.77 -4.14
N ASN A 50 23.45 11.98 -5.00
CA ASN A 50 23.92 11.66 -6.35
C ASN A 50 23.37 12.60 -7.44
N HIS A 51 22.99 13.83 -7.07
CA HIS A 51 22.54 14.88 -8.00
C HIS A 51 21.39 14.43 -8.94
N PHE A 52 20.42 13.68 -8.42
CA PHE A 52 19.28 13.13 -9.15
C PHE A 52 19.63 12.11 -10.25
N ILE A 53 20.90 11.71 -10.35
CA ILE A 53 21.31 10.56 -11.16
C ILE A 53 20.97 9.30 -10.36
N LEU A 54 20.28 8.34 -11.00
CA LEU A 54 19.89 7.09 -10.33
C LEU A 54 21.16 6.37 -9.79
N PRO A 55 21.29 6.15 -8.47
CA PRO A 55 22.41 5.40 -7.90
C PRO A 55 22.43 3.95 -8.38
N GLN A 56 23.56 3.24 -8.23
CA GLN A 56 23.60 1.80 -8.47
C GLN A 56 23.07 1.01 -7.27
N ILE A 57 23.40 1.45 -6.07
CA ILE A 57 22.97 0.83 -4.81
C ILE A 57 22.38 1.90 -3.89
N THR A 58 21.56 1.48 -2.94
CA THR A 58 21.13 2.32 -1.81
C THR A 58 22.09 2.13 -0.64
N THR A 59 22.33 3.19 0.12
CA THR A 59 23.13 3.14 1.36
C THR A 59 22.37 2.53 2.52
N TYR A 60 21.07 2.22 2.34
CA TYR A 60 20.22 1.67 3.38
C TYR A 60 20.79 0.38 3.97
N ASN A 61 20.93 0.38 5.30
CA ASN A 61 21.42 -0.75 6.09
C ASN A 61 22.81 -1.30 5.68
N PHE A 62 23.56 -0.63 4.80
CA PHE A 62 24.93 -1.02 4.42
C PHE A 62 25.10 -2.44 3.86
N VAL A 63 24.08 -2.94 3.14
CA VAL A 63 24.03 -4.31 2.58
C VAL A 63 23.98 -4.33 1.05
N ASP A 64 24.48 -3.27 0.39
CA ASP A 64 24.62 -3.15 -1.07
C ASP A 64 23.32 -3.49 -1.85
N ILE A 65 22.17 -3.09 -1.32
CA ILE A 65 20.88 -3.33 -1.99
C ILE A 65 20.87 -2.59 -3.34
N PRO A 66 20.59 -3.28 -4.46
CA PRO A 66 20.46 -2.63 -5.76
C PRO A 66 19.39 -1.53 -5.75
N PHE A 67 19.67 -0.39 -6.38
CA PHE A 67 18.67 0.66 -6.59
C PHE A 67 17.73 0.25 -7.75
N ALA A 68 17.00 -0.84 -7.55
CA ALA A 68 16.12 -1.45 -8.54
C ALA A 68 14.64 -1.08 -8.35
N TYR A 69 14.29 -0.42 -7.24
CA TYR A 69 12.91 -0.05 -6.96
C TYR A 69 12.41 1.03 -7.94
N PRO A 70 11.14 0.97 -8.41
CA PRO A 70 10.57 2.00 -9.28
C PRO A 70 10.67 3.43 -8.71
N PRO A 71 11.27 4.41 -9.42
CA PRO A 71 11.83 5.59 -8.78
C PRO A 71 10.91 6.83 -8.78
N VAL A 72 9.75 6.80 -9.44
CA VAL A 72 8.91 8.01 -9.59
C VAL A 72 8.54 8.63 -8.24
N GLY A 73 8.14 7.80 -7.27
CA GLY A 73 7.81 8.28 -5.92
C GLY A 73 9.00 8.97 -5.24
N PHE A 74 10.21 8.42 -5.40
CA PHE A 74 11.42 8.98 -4.80
C PHE A 74 11.83 10.29 -5.46
N TYR A 75 11.76 10.38 -6.80
CA TYR A 75 12.04 11.61 -7.52
C TYR A 75 11.07 12.73 -7.11
N ILE A 76 9.78 12.43 -7.02
CA ILE A 76 8.79 13.42 -6.57
C ILE A 76 9.11 13.85 -5.14
N ALA A 77 9.34 12.92 -4.22
CA ALA A 77 9.66 13.26 -2.84
C ALA A 77 10.93 14.11 -2.72
N ALA A 78 12.01 13.73 -3.42
CA ALA A 78 13.28 14.44 -3.45
C ALA A 78 13.15 15.86 -4.01
N ILE A 79 12.36 16.04 -5.08
CA ILE A 79 12.09 17.37 -5.65
C ILE A 79 11.31 18.22 -4.66
N PHE A 80 10.26 17.68 -4.04
CA PHE A 80 9.45 18.41 -3.06
C PHE A 80 10.29 18.87 -1.86
N SER A 81 11.11 18.00 -1.27
CA SER A 81 11.95 18.38 -0.12
C SER A 81 13.15 19.27 -0.49
N THR A 82 13.48 19.38 -1.78
CA THR A 82 14.54 20.29 -2.26
C THR A 82 13.97 21.68 -2.59
N LEU A 83 12.74 21.74 -3.12
CA LEU A 83 12.10 23.00 -3.53
C LEU A 83 11.35 23.69 -2.38
N LEU A 84 10.82 22.92 -1.43
CA LEU A 84 10.08 23.44 -0.29
C LEU A 84 10.96 23.35 0.97
N PRO A 85 10.79 24.27 1.95
CA PRO A 85 11.52 24.23 3.23
C PRO A 85 10.93 23.17 4.17
N VAL A 86 10.86 21.92 3.72
CA VAL A 86 10.31 20.77 4.45
C VAL A 86 11.32 19.63 4.47
N SER A 87 11.38 18.88 5.56
CA SER A 87 12.30 17.74 5.66
C SER A 87 11.81 16.55 4.82
N ASP A 88 12.73 15.65 4.43
CA ASP A 88 12.36 14.41 3.75
C ASP A 88 11.34 13.60 4.58
N LEU A 89 11.50 13.56 5.92
CA LEU A 89 10.53 12.92 6.83
C LEU A 89 9.14 13.55 6.75
N GLN A 90 9.04 14.89 6.67
CA GLN A 90 7.75 15.57 6.51
C GLN A 90 7.09 15.23 5.17
N VAL A 91 7.89 15.08 4.10
CA VAL A 91 7.37 14.62 2.81
C VAL A 91 6.81 13.21 2.93
N LEU A 92 7.53 12.27 3.54
CA LEU A 92 7.04 10.90 3.75
C LEU A 92 5.83 10.85 4.70
N LEU A 93 5.69 11.80 5.62
CA LEU A 93 4.55 11.88 6.54
C LEU A 93 3.27 12.38 5.85
N TRP A 94 3.37 13.42 5.03
CA TRP A 94 2.19 14.15 4.54
C TRP A 94 1.83 13.89 3.08
N LEU A 95 2.81 13.56 2.23
CA LEU A 95 2.56 13.37 0.80
C LEU A 95 1.76 12.10 0.49
N PRO A 96 2.03 10.93 1.11
CA PRO A 96 1.24 9.73 0.83
C PRO A 96 -0.26 9.86 1.19
N PRO A 97 -0.66 10.39 2.37
CA PRO A 97 -2.05 10.68 2.68
C PRO A 97 -2.73 11.63 1.68
N LEU A 98 -2.02 12.67 1.24
CA LEU A 98 -2.52 13.62 0.25
C LEU A 98 -2.83 12.94 -1.08
N VAL A 99 -1.86 12.18 -1.61
CA VAL A 99 -1.99 11.49 -2.89
C VAL A 99 -3.07 10.40 -2.81
N ASN A 100 -3.13 9.66 -1.70
CA ASN A 100 -4.16 8.65 -1.51
C ASN A 100 -5.58 9.25 -1.34
N THR A 101 -5.70 10.48 -0.82
CA THR A 101 -6.97 11.21 -0.80
C THR A 101 -7.42 11.59 -2.22
N LEU A 102 -6.49 12.01 -3.09
CA LEU A 102 -6.81 12.30 -4.51
C LEU A 102 -7.30 11.05 -5.25
N ALA A 103 -6.83 9.86 -4.87
CA ALA A 103 -7.27 8.59 -5.45
C ALA A 103 -8.80 8.40 -5.33
N ILE A 104 -9.44 8.91 -4.28
CA ILE A 104 -10.90 8.85 -4.09
C ILE A 104 -11.63 9.53 -5.24
N PHE A 105 -11.18 10.74 -5.61
CA PHE A 105 -11.78 11.49 -6.71
C PHE A 105 -11.55 10.81 -8.06
N PHE A 106 -10.34 10.32 -8.32
CA PHE A 106 -10.05 9.62 -9.57
C PHE A 106 -10.79 8.29 -9.66
N PHE A 107 -10.98 7.59 -8.53
CA PHE A 107 -11.81 6.39 -8.49
C PHE A 107 -13.27 6.71 -8.78
N PHE A 108 -13.81 7.81 -8.22
CA PHE A 108 -15.14 8.28 -8.60
C PHE A 108 -15.24 8.52 -10.12
N LYS A 109 -14.22 9.12 -10.75
CA LYS A 109 -14.20 9.34 -12.20
C LYS A 109 -14.14 8.07 -13.02
N LEU A 110 -13.41 7.06 -12.56
CA LEU A 110 -13.43 5.72 -13.16
C LEU A 110 -14.80 5.06 -12.99
N ALA A 111 -15.36 5.05 -11.78
CA ALA A 111 -16.65 4.45 -11.46
C ALA A 111 -17.79 5.13 -12.23
N GLU A 112 -17.75 6.44 -12.44
CA GLU A 112 -18.72 7.20 -13.26
C GLU A 112 -18.73 6.73 -14.73
N GLN A 113 -17.63 6.15 -15.22
CA GLN A 113 -17.64 5.54 -16.55
C GLN A 113 -18.26 4.14 -16.54
N ILE A 114 -18.09 3.37 -15.47
CA ILE A 114 -18.46 1.95 -15.44
C ILE A 114 -19.90 1.75 -14.96
N LEU A 115 -20.32 2.48 -13.93
CA LEU A 115 -21.63 2.36 -13.30
C LEU A 115 -22.71 3.18 -14.03
N PRO A 116 -24.00 2.78 -13.92
CA PRO A 116 -25.07 3.38 -14.69
C PRO A 116 -25.46 4.80 -14.24
N SER A 117 -25.12 5.19 -13.00
CA SER A 117 -25.48 6.51 -12.48
C SER A 117 -24.35 7.15 -11.66
N ARG A 118 -24.33 8.49 -11.67
CA ARG A 118 -23.41 9.31 -10.87
C ARG A 118 -23.57 9.05 -9.38
N THR A 119 -24.80 8.81 -8.92
CA THR A 119 -25.11 8.46 -7.53
C THR A 119 -24.45 7.13 -7.13
N SER A 120 -24.51 6.12 -8.00
CA SER A 120 -23.87 4.82 -7.78
C SER A 120 -22.35 4.95 -7.70
N ALA A 121 -21.76 5.75 -8.59
CA ALA A 121 -20.33 6.04 -8.58
C ALA A 121 -19.88 6.79 -7.32
N ALA A 122 -20.65 7.77 -6.86
CA ALA A 122 -20.37 8.52 -5.63
C ALA A 122 -20.48 7.63 -4.39
N LEU A 123 -21.47 6.72 -4.36
CA LEU A 123 -21.61 5.74 -3.29
C LEU A 123 -20.45 4.74 -3.27
N ALA A 124 -20.01 4.26 -4.44
CA ALA A 124 -18.82 3.41 -4.54
C ALA A 124 -17.58 4.13 -4.01
N ALA A 125 -17.40 5.41 -4.37
CA ALA A 125 -16.30 6.23 -3.88
C ALA A 125 -16.35 6.43 -2.36
N LEU A 126 -17.54 6.59 -1.76
CA LEU A 126 -17.71 6.67 -0.31
C LEU A 126 -17.31 5.35 0.38
N ILE A 127 -17.75 4.21 -0.14
CA ILE A 127 -17.39 2.88 0.38
C ILE A 127 -15.88 2.66 0.30
N TYR A 128 -15.26 2.99 -0.85
CA TYR A 128 -13.82 2.92 -1.04
C TYR A 128 -13.08 3.86 -0.07
N ALA A 129 -13.53 5.11 0.06
CA ALA A 129 -12.90 6.11 0.91
C ALA A 129 -12.84 5.69 2.38
N LEU A 130 -13.87 5.02 2.87
CA LEU A 130 -14.01 4.59 4.26
C LEU A 130 -13.59 3.14 4.50
N SER A 131 -13.02 2.47 3.50
CA SER A 131 -12.45 1.14 3.68
C SER A 131 -10.98 1.25 4.09
N SER A 132 -10.61 0.65 5.22
CA SER A 132 -9.22 0.61 5.70
C SER A 132 -8.25 0.05 4.65
N ARG A 133 -8.69 -0.96 3.88
CA ARG A 133 -7.93 -1.56 2.77
C ARG A 133 -7.53 -0.55 1.68
N ALA A 134 -8.25 0.57 1.53
CA ALA A 134 -7.92 1.61 0.55
C ALA A 134 -6.75 2.50 0.96
N PHE A 135 -6.45 2.59 2.26
CA PHE A 135 -5.51 3.58 2.78
C PHE A 135 -4.45 3.03 3.73
N LEU A 136 -4.65 1.90 4.40
CA LEU A 136 -3.76 1.36 5.46
C LEU A 136 -2.28 1.44 5.06
N TRP A 137 -1.89 0.77 3.97
CA TRP A 137 -0.51 0.79 3.48
C TRP A 137 -0.15 2.08 2.73
N GLN A 138 -1.14 2.84 2.26
CA GLN A 138 -0.91 3.97 1.36
C GLN A 138 -0.60 5.26 2.10
N VAL A 139 -0.97 5.34 3.39
CA VAL A 139 -0.70 6.49 4.27
C VAL A 139 0.56 6.31 5.10
N MET A 140 1.14 5.11 5.14
CA MET A 140 2.41 4.83 5.81
C MET A 140 3.61 5.48 5.11
N GLY A 141 4.79 5.47 5.72
CA GLY A 141 5.98 6.08 5.12
C GLY A 141 6.39 5.41 3.80
N GLY A 142 6.20 4.08 3.69
CA GLY A 142 6.31 3.33 2.45
C GLY A 142 5.27 3.71 1.38
N GLY A 143 4.21 4.42 1.78
CA GLY A 143 3.12 4.87 0.91
C GLY A 143 3.58 5.81 -0.20
N ILE A 144 4.80 6.37 -0.15
CA ILE A 144 5.33 7.26 -1.19
C ILE A 144 5.41 6.61 -2.58
N THR A 145 5.55 5.29 -2.67
CA THR A 145 5.53 4.56 -3.95
C THR A 145 4.12 4.03 -4.24
N ARG A 146 3.48 3.44 -3.22
CA ARG A 146 2.17 2.79 -3.35
C ARG A 146 1.03 3.74 -3.66
N SER A 147 0.95 4.89 -2.99
CA SER A 147 -0.11 5.89 -3.18
C SER A 147 -0.10 6.47 -4.61
N PHE A 148 1.08 6.83 -5.12
CA PHE A 148 1.27 7.27 -6.50
C PHE A 148 0.96 6.16 -7.50
N GLY A 149 1.46 4.95 -7.26
CA GLY A 149 1.16 3.78 -8.10
C GLY A 149 -0.34 3.54 -8.23
N MET A 150 -1.09 3.63 -7.13
CA MET A 150 -2.54 3.47 -7.14
C MET A 150 -3.27 4.58 -7.91
N VAL A 151 -2.88 5.85 -7.70
CA VAL A 151 -3.45 6.99 -8.44
C VAL A 151 -3.22 6.84 -9.94
N PHE A 152 -1.98 6.56 -10.35
CA PHE A 152 -1.66 6.40 -11.77
C PHE A 152 -2.32 5.17 -12.38
N LEU A 153 -2.48 4.08 -11.63
CA LEU A 153 -3.26 2.92 -12.06
C LEU A 153 -4.72 3.29 -12.31
N ILE A 154 -5.40 3.95 -11.36
CA ILE A 154 -6.80 4.37 -11.53
C ILE A 154 -6.95 5.31 -12.73
N LEU A 155 -6.05 6.27 -12.88
CA LEU A 155 -6.03 7.20 -14.01
C LEU A 155 -5.81 6.46 -15.34
N MET A 156 -4.88 5.50 -15.38
CA MET A 156 -4.62 4.66 -16.56
C MET A 156 -5.87 3.87 -16.95
N LEU A 157 -6.54 3.20 -16.00
CA LEU A 157 -7.77 2.44 -16.23
C LEU A 157 -8.90 3.35 -16.71
N TRP A 158 -9.05 4.52 -16.10
CA TRP A 158 -10.05 5.50 -16.50
C TRP A 158 -9.85 5.96 -17.94
N GLN A 159 -8.62 6.31 -18.31
CA GLN A 159 -8.31 6.73 -19.68
C GLN A 159 -8.40 5.56 -20.67
N ALA A 160 -8.07 4.33 -20.27
CA ALA A 160 -8.21 3.15 -21.12
C ALA A 160 -9.68 2.85 -21.46
N VAL A 161 -10.59 2.95 -20.47
CA VAL A 161 -12.04 2.82 -20.71
C VAL A 161 -12.52 3.88 -21.70
N GLN A 162 -12.08 5.13 -21.54
CA GLN A 162 -12.43 6.23 -22.44
C GLN A 162 -11.86 6.04 -23.86
N LEU A 163 -10.62 5.59 -23.97
CA LEU A 163 -9.93 5.28 -25.21
C LEU A 163 -10.71 4.25 -26.03
N PHE A 164 -11.12 3.14 -25.41
CA PHE A 164 -11.83 2.08 -26.13
C PHE A 164 -13.27 2.48 -26.50
N ARG A 165 -13.98 3.20 -25.63
CA ARG A 165 -15.30 3.77 -25.96
C ARG A 165 -15.22 4.77 -27.11
N ALA A 166 -14.22 5.66 -27.10
CA ALA A 166 -13.97 6.58 -28.20
C ALA A 166 -13.60 5.84 -29.50
N SER A 167 -12.77 4.81 -29.42
CA SER A 167 -12.39 3.97 -30.56
C SER A 167 -13.60 3.31 -31.22
N HIS A 168 -14.50 2.76 -30.41
CA HIS A 168 -15.76 2.16 -30.89
C HIS A 168 -16.67 3.20 -31.57
N ARG A 169 -16.90 4.36 -30.93
CA ARG A 169 -17.70 5.46 -31.51
C ARG A 169 -17.13 5.96 -32.84
N ASN A 170 -15.82 6.16 -32.90
CA ASN A 170 -15.16 6.61 -34.12
C ASN A 170 -15.27 5.57 -35.24
N GLN A 171 -15.18 4.27 -34.91
CA GLN A 171 -15.39 3.19 -35.88
C GLN A 171 -16.80 3.21 -36.46
N GLN A 172 -17.80 3.41 -35.60
CA GLN A 172 -19.20 3.47 -36.01
C GLN A 172 -19.50 4.71 -36.87
N ASN A 173 -18.91 5.86 -36.52
CA ASN A 173 -19.12 7.12 -37.23
C ASN A 173 -18.21 7.31 -38.46
N ASN A 174 -17.40 6.32 -38.82
CA ASN A 174 -16.39 6.38 -39.88
C ASN A 174 -15.44 7.60 -39.77
N ALA A 175 -15.29 8.16 -38.57
CA ALA A 175 -14.45 9.32 -38.31
C ALA A 175 -12.97 8.91 -38.37
N ASN A 176 -12.08 9.86 -38.66
CA ASN A 176 -10.64 9.62 -38.66
C ASN A 176 -10.17 9.14 -37.28
N LEU A 177 -9.27 8.14 -37.28
CA LEU A 177 -8.71 7.51 -36.08
C LEU A 177 -7.94 8.50 -35.17
N LEU A 178 -7.59 9.69 -35.67
CA LEU A 178 -6.62 10.58 -35.04
C LEU A 178 -7.25 11.69 -34.17
N GLY A 179 -8.55 11.98 -34.28
CA GLY A 179 -9.16 13.14 -33.59
C GLY A 179 -9.46 12.92 -32.11
N ALA A 180 -10.49 12.13 -31.80
CA ALA A 180 -11.01 12.00 -30.42
C ALA A 180 -10.26 10.96 -29.54
N THR A 181 -9.45 10.10 -30.16
CA THR A 181 -8.75 8.98 -29.50
C THR A 181 -7.34 9.35 -29.05
N HIS A 182 -6.72 10.36 -29.67
CA HIS A 182 -5.35 10.78 -29.38
C HIS A 182 -5.10 11.22 -27.92
N PRO A 183 -5.94 12.06 -27.27
CA PRO A 183 -5.67 12.49 -25.90
C PRO A 183 -5.78 11.33 -24.92
N HIS A 184 -6.77 10.45 -25.08
CA HIS A 184 -6.92 9.28 -24.22
C HIS A 184 -5.80 8.27 -24.40
N LEU A 185 -5.32 8.06 -25.63
CA LEU A 185 -4.17 7.21 -25.90
C LEU A 185 -2.90 7.75 -25.22
N ALA A 186 -2.60 9.04 -25.40
CA ALA A 186 -1.44 9.68 -24.79
C ALA A 186 -1.50 9.62 -23.25
N LEU A 187 -2.67 9.88 -22.66
CA LEU A 187 -2.85 9.81 -21.21
C LEU A 187 -2.79 8.37 -20.68
N THR A 188 -3.34 7.38 -21.40
CA THR A 188 -3.19 5.96 -21.04
C THR A 188 -1.71 5.55 -21.07
N ILE A 189 -0.94 6.00 -22.06
CA ILE A 189 0.50 5.76 -22.15
C ILE A 189 1.24 6.40 -20.96
N LEU A 190 0.98 7.68 -20.71
CA LEU A 190 1.62 8.43 -19.63
C LEU A 190 1.33 7.81 -18.26
N PHE A 191 0.06 7.62 -17.92
CA PHE A 191 -0.32 7.08 -16.62
C PHE A 191 0.04 5.60 -16.47
N GLY A 192 0.01 4.82 -17.56
CA GLY A 192 0.50 3.44 -17.55
C GLY A 192 2.00 3.37 -17.25
N ALA A 193 2.81 4.20 -17.90
CA ALA A 193 4.26 4.25 -17.64
C ALA A 193 4.55 4.74 -16.20
N LEU A 194 3.83 5.77 -15.73
CA LEU A 194 3.97 6.25 -14.36
C LEU A 194 3.54 5.19 -13.34
N ALA A 195 2.48 4.42 -13.60
CA ALA A 195 2.07 3.31 -12.72
C ALA A 195 3.13 2.21 -12.65
N VAL A 196 3.76 1.87 -13.79
CA VAL A 196 4.87 0.91 -13.85
C VAL A 196 6.08 1.40 -13.07
N MET A 197 6.43 2.68 -13.21
CA MET A 197 7.59 3.29 -12.57
C MET A 197 7.34 3.80 -11.13
N SER A 198 6.16 3.55 -10.55
CA SER A 198 5.83 3.98 -9.18
C SER A 198 5.94 2.86 -8.15
N HIS A 199 5.45 1.66 -8.46
CA HIS A 199 5.48 0.53 -7.54
C HIS A 199 5.44 -0.80 -8.32
N PRO A 200 6.19 -1.85 -7.93
CA PRO A 200 6.25 -3.11 -8.69
C PRO A 200 4.87 -3.76 -8.84
N GLN A 201 4.09 -3.73 -7.77
CA GLN A 201 2.75 -4.29 -7.75
C GLN A 201 1.78 -3.55 -8.70
N THR A 202 1.88 -2.22 -8.80
CA THR A 202 1.02 -1.46 -9.72
C THR A 202 1.44 -1.63 -11.16
N ALA A 203 2.71 -1.96 -11.44
CA ALA A 203 3.16 -2.37 -12.77
C ALA A 203 2.41 -3.63 -13.26
N LEU A 204 2.32 -4.64 -12.38
CA LEU A 204 1.58 -5.87 -12.65
C LEU A 204 0.09 -5.58 -12.89
N HIS A 205 -0.54 -4.82 -11.99
CA HIS A 205 -1.96 -4.48 -12.11
C HIS A 205 -2.27 -3.54 -13.29
N ALA A 206 -1.31 -2.73 -13.77
CA ALA A 206 -1.49 -1.93 -14.97
C ALA A 206 -1.61 -2.80 -16.22
N VAL A 207 -0.80 -3.86 -16.32
CA VAL A 207 -0.90 -4.85 -17.42
C VAL A 207 -2.22 -5.61 -17.33
N LEU A 208 -2.53 -6.18 -16.17
CA LEU A 208 -3.73 -7.00 -15.97
C LEU A 208 -5.02 -6.20 -16.14
N GLY A 209 -5.09 -5.03 -15.49
CA GLY A 209 -6.23 -4.13 -15.60
C GLY A 209 -6.39 -3.58 -17.01
N GLY A 210 -5.29 -3.25 -17.71
CA GLY A 210 -5.31 -2.85 -19.11
C GLY A 210 -5.85 -3.94 -20.04
N LEU A 211 -5.38 -5.18 -19.87
CA LEU A 211 -5.86 -6.34 -20.62
C LEU A 211 -7.35 -6.62 -20.33
N MET A 212 -7.75 -6.57 -19.07
CA MET A 212 -9.15 -6.72 -18.68
C MET A 212 -10.03 -5.64 -19.33
N VAL A 213 -9.66 -4.36 -19.24
CA VAL A 213 -10.41 -3.26 -19.87
C VAL A 213 -10.47 -3.45 -21.40
N PHE A 214 -9.38 -3.92 -22.02
CA PHE A 214 -9.36 -4.27 -23.44
C PHE A 214 -10.33 -5.42 -23.78
N LEU A 215 -10.37 -6.49 -22.98
CA LEU A 215 -11.25 -7.64 -23.22
C LEU A 215 -12.73 -7.27 -23.19
N PHE A 216 -13.14 -6.30 -22.38
CA PHE A 216 -14.55 -5.89 -22.27
C PHE A 216 -14.92 -4.72 -23.19
N TYR A 217 -14.02 -3.76 -23.41
CA TYR A 217 -14.33 -2.53 -24.15
C TYR A 217 -13.60 -2.40 -25.49
N GLY A 218 -12.46 -3.08 -25.67
CA GLY A 218 -11.49 -2.84 -26.74
C GLY A 218 -11.51 -3.81 -27.92
N ARG A 219 -12.44 -4.77 -27.98
CA ARG A 219 -12.46 -5.87 -28.99
C ARG A 219 -12.72 -5.44 -30.45
N SER A 220 -12.80 -4.15 -30.74
CA SER A 220 -12.96 -3.62 -32.09
C SER A 220 -11.61 -3.51 -32.81
N LYS A 221 -11.59 -3.48 -34.16
CA LYS A 221 -10.32 -3.34 -34.93
C LYS A 221 -9.52 -2.12 -34.47
N ARG A 222 -10.20 -0.98 -34.28
CA ARG A 222 -9.58 0.26 -33.78
C ARG A 222 -9.15 0.13 -32.32
N GLY A 223 -9.93 -0.59 -31.50
CA GLY A 223 -9.55 -0.88 -30.12
C GLY A 223 -8.28 -1.73 -30.02
N VAL A 224 -8.10 -2.74 -30.88
CA VAL A 224 -6.86 -3.54 -30.95
C VAL A 224 -5.66 -2.66 -31.30
N ILE A 225 -5.79 -1.80 -32.31
CA ILE A 225 -4.72 -0.87 -32.70
C ILE A 225 -4.38 0.08 -31.54
N SER A 226 -5.40 0.67 -30.90
CA SER A 226 -5.22 1.55 -29.74
C SER A 226 -4.53 0.82 -28.57
N ALA A 227 -4.90 -0.44 -28.30
CA ALA A 227 -4.28 -1.25 -27.25
C ALA A 227 -2.81 -1.55 -27.55
N LEU A 228 -2.47 -1.88 -28.81
CA LEU A 228 -1.09 -2.10 -29.25
C LEU A 228 -0.24 -0.83 -29.07
N TRP A 229 -0.73 0.32 -29.53
CA TRP A 229 -0.01 1.59 -29.35
C TRP A 229 0.13 2.00 -27.89
N ALA A 230 -0.91 1.75 -27.07
CA ALA A 230 -0.84 1.99 -25.64
C ALA A 230 0.24 1.11 -24.99
N GLY A 231 0.26 -0.19 -25.29
CA GLY A 231 1.25 -1.13 -24.75
C GLY A 231 2.68 -0.76 -25.16
N VAL A 232 2.92 -0.51 -26.46
CA VAL A 232 4.23 -0.09 -26.96
C VAL A 232 4.65 1.24 -26.32
N GLY A 233 3.75 2.22 -26.24
CA GLY A 233 4.03 3.51 -25.62
C GLY A 233 4.41 3.40 -24.15
N VAL A 234 3.69 2.58 -23.37
CA VAL A 234 4.01 2.32 -21.95
C VAL A 234 5.38 1.66 -21.81
N ILE A 235 5.69 0.64 -22.63
CA ILE A 235 6.99 -0.04 -22.61
C ILE A 235 8.12 0.94 -22.90
N LEU A 236 8.00 1.75 -23.95
CA LEU A 236 9.02 2.71 -24.34
C LEU A 236 9.20 3.82 -23.30
N LEU A 237 8.10 4.35 -22.75
CA LEU A 237 8.17 5.46 -21.78
C LEU A 237 8.66 5.00 -20.40
N SER A 238 8.46 3.73 -20.04
CA SER A 238 9.00 3.15 -18.80
C SER A 238 10.40 2.52 -18.97
N ALA A 239 10.89 2.37 -20.20
CA ALA A 239 12.19 1.78 -20.53
C ALA A 239 13.39 2.39 -19.83
N PRO A 240 13.49 3.73 -19.66
CA PRO A 240 14.65 4.33 -19.01
C PRO A 240 14.94 3.75 -17.62
N TRP A 241 13.91 3.32 -16.89
CA TRP A 241 14.08 2.71 -15.56
C TRP A 241 14.50 1.23 -15.66
N TRP A 242 13.67 0.37 -16.24
CA TRP A 242 13.93 -1.08 -16.22
C TRP A 242 15.14 -1.46 -17.09
N ALA A 243 15.41 -0.72 -18.17
CA ALA A 243 16.61 -0.94 -18.98
C ALA A 243 17.88 -0.56 -18.21
N THR A 244 17.84 0.51 -17.41
CA THR A 244 18.97 0.89 -16.55
C THR A 244 19.26 -0.18 -15.51
N ILE A 245 18.22 -0.76 -14.89
CA ILE A 245 18.39 -1.87 -13.94
C ILE A 245 19.00 -3.08 -14.65
N PHE A 246 18.44 -3.46 -15.79
CA PHE A 246 18.93 -4.60 -16.55
C PHE A 246 20.41 -4.44 -16.93
N LEU A 247 20.81 -3.25 -17.39
CA LEU A 247 22.19 -2.97 -17.78
C LEU A 247 23.16 -2.94 -16.59
N ARG A 248 22.69 -2.62 -15.38
CA ARG A 248 23.55 -2.49 -14.17
C ARG A 248 23.60 -3.75 -13.32
N HIS A 249 22.48 -4.45 -13.18
CA HIS A 249 22.30 -5.54 -12.22
C HIS A 249 21.76 -6.82 -12.86
N GLY A 250 21.48 -6.83 -14.17
CA GLY A 250 20.82 -7.95 -14.84
C GLY A 250 19.35 -8.12 -14.40
N PHE A 251 18.83 -9.34 -14.53
CA PHE A 251 17.45 -9.67 -14.16
C PHE A 251 17.28 -10.09 -12.69
N GLU A 252 18.38 -10.37 -11.99
CA GLU A 252 18.37 -11.00 -10.68
C GLU A 252 17.55 -10.22 -9.63
N PRO A 253 17.67 -8.88 -9.48
CA PRO A 253 16.89 -8.16 -8.48
C PRO A 253 15.37 -8.24 -8.72
N LEU A 254 14.93 -8.21 -9.99
CA LEU A 254 13.51 -8.29 -10.35
C LEU A 254 12.97 -9.72 -10.15
N LEU A 255 13.80 -10.74 -10.43
CA LEU A 255 13.45 -12.14 -10.16
C LEU A 255 13.35 -12.41 -8.66
N SER A 256 14.33 -11.94 -7.87
CA SER A 256 14.34 -12.03 -6.42
C SER A 256 13.07 -11.39 -5.84
N ALA A 257 12.78 -10.14 -6.23
CA ALA A 257 11.60 -9.43 -5.75
C ALA A 257 10.29 -10.17 -6.13
N GLY A 258 10.23 -10.76 -7.33
CA GLY A 258 9.07 -11.55 -7.78
C GLY A 258 8.81 -12.83 -6.97
N GLN A 259 9.84 -13.41 -6.37
CA GLN A 259 9.75 -14.62 -5.53
C GLN A 259 9.25 -14.33 -4.11
N THR A 260 9.20 -13.06 -3.69
CA THR A 260 8.70 -12.67 -2.35
C THR A 260 7.17 -12.58 -2.25
N SER A 261 6.46 -13.03 -3.30
CA SER A 261 5.01 -13.27 -3.25
C SER A 261 4.75 -14.72 -2.81
N GLN A 262 4.22 -14.93 -1.59
CA GLN A 262 3.81 -16.27 -1.15
C GLN A 262 2.60 -16.72 -1.98
N ARG A 263 2.83 -17.72 -2.85
CA ARG A 263 1.81 -18.38 -3.67
C ARG A 263 1.47 -19.77 -3.14
N THR A 264 1.28 -19.88 -1.83
CA THR A 264 0.90 -21.15 -1.21
C THR A 264 -0.59 -21.42 -1.45
N LEU A 265 -0.96 -22.70 -1.47
CA LEU A 265 -2.37 -23.13 -1.57
C LEU A 265 -3.22 -22.52 -0.45
N GLU A 266 -2.65 -22.40 0.75
CA GLU A 266 -3.28 -21.76 1.91
C GLU A 266 -3.68 -20.30 1.63
N PHE A 267 -2.79 -19.50 1.04
CA PHE A 267 -3.12 -18.12 0.67
C PHE A 267 -4.23 -18.06 -0.39
N TYR A 268 -4.22 -18.95 -1.38
CA TYR A 268 -5.32 -19.04 -2.34
C TYR A 268 -6.63 -19.48 -1.68
N LEU A 269 -6.59 -20.36 -0.67
CA LEU A 269 -7.77 -20.79 0.08
C LEU A 269 -8.31 -19.66 0.96
N ILE A 270 -7.47 -18.83 1.57
CA ILE A 270 -7.89 -17.63 2.33
C ILE A 270 -8.60 -16.64 1.40
N VAL A 271 -8.08 -16.45 0.20
CA VAL A 271 -8.69 -15.58 -0.83
C VAL A 271 -9.99 -16.17 -1.38
N LEU A 272 -10.05 -17.49 -1.61
CA LEU A 272 -11.25 -18.21 -2.06
C LEU A 272 -12.31 -18.37 -0.96
N GLN A 273 -11.92 -18.27 0.31
CA GLN A 273 -12.84 -18.14 1.44
C GLN A 273 -13.59 -16.79 1.43
N LEU A 274 -13.36 -15.93 0.43
CA LEU A 274 -14.13 -14.72 0.12
C LEU A 274 -14.49 -13.95 1.39
N HIS A 275 -13.44 -13.46 2.07
CA HIS A 275 -13.56 -12.69 3.30
C HIS A 275 -14.29 -13.48 4.39
N SER A 276 -13.57 -14.39 5.03
CA SER A 276 -14.09 -15.10 6.20
C SER A 276 -14.73 -14.09 7.18
N PRO A 277 -15.99 -14.29 7.62
CA PRO A 277 -16.74 -13.33 8.44
C PRO A 277 -16.23 -13.20 9.88
N THR A 278 -14.97 -13.56 10.14
CA THR A 278 -14.32 -13.44 11.45
C THR A 278 -14.13 -11.99 11.86
N ASN A 279 -14.08 -11.06 10.90
CA ASN A 279 -14.10 -9.64 11.20
C ASN A 279 -15.52 -9.06 11.08
N TYR A 280 -16.20 -8.94 12.23
CA TYR A 280 -17.54 -8.34 12.29
C TYR A 280 -17.61 -6.94 11.65
N LEU A 281 -16.50 -6.19 11.63
CA LEU A 281 -16.39 -4.87 11.00
C LEU A 281 -16.57 -4.88 9.48
N ALA A 282 -16.40 -6.05 8.83
CA ALA A 282 -16.58 -6.19 7.40
C ALA A 282 -18.01 -6.58 7.00
N LEU A 283 -18.86 -7.00 7.95
CA LEU A 283 -20.15 -7.63 7.63
C LEU A 283 -21.09 -6.76 6.76
N PRO A 284 -21.33 -5.46 7.07
CA PRO A 284 -22.20 -4.65 6.21
C PRO A 284 -21.66 -4.51 4.79
N PHE A 285 -20.34 -4.35 4.64
CA PHE A 285 -19.68 -4.32 3.34
C PHE A 285 -19.91 -5.63 2.58
N LEU A 286 -19.70 -6.77 3.22
CA LEU A 286 -19.87 -8.10 2.60
C LEU A 286 -21.31 -8.34 2.14
N ILE A 287 -22.30 -7.98 2.97
CA ILE A 287 -23.72 -8.09 2.59
C ILE A 287 -23.98 -7.32 1.29
N PHE A 288 -23.53 -6.07 1.20
CA PHE A 288 -23.73 -5.27 0.00
C PHE A 288 -22.94 -5.81 -1.19
N PHE A 289 -21.68 -6.21 -0.97
CA PHE A 289 -20.84 -6.81 -2.00
C PHE A 289 -21.48 -8.07 -2.60
N TYR A 290 -21.95 -9.01 -1.78
CA TYR A 290 -22.56 -10.26 -2.26
C TYR A 290 -23.89 -10.04 -2.98
N ILE A 291 -24.72 -9.08 -2.53
CA ILE A 291 -25.92 -8.69 -3.28
C ILE A 291 -25.52 -8.15 -4.66
N GLY A 292 -24.53 -7.25 -4.71
CA GLY A 292 -24.01 -6.71 -5.96
C GLY A 292 -23.47 -7.79 -6.89
N LEU A 293 -22.66 -8.70 -6.35
CA LEU A 293 -22.08 -9.83 -7.05
C LEU A 293 -23.18 -10.73 -7.66
N PHE A 294 -24.19 -11.10 -6.88
CA PHE A 294 -25.32 -11.89 -7.34
C PHE A 294 -26.07 -11.21 -8.49
N LEU A 295 -26.30 -9.90 -8.41
CA LEU A 295 -26.96 -9.14 -9.47
C LEU A 295 -26.11 -9.07 -10.73
N SER A 296 -24.80 -8.85 -10.62
CA SER A 296 -23.90 -8.86 -11.77
C SER A 296 -23.87 -10.22 -12.46
N PHE A 297 -23.89 -11.33 -11.70
CA PHE A 297 -24.06 -12.68 -12.27
C PHE A 297 -25.40 -12.81 -13.01
N LYS A 298 -26.51 -12.40 -12.39
CA LYS A 298 -27.85 -12.47 -12.99
C LYS A 298 -27.95 -11.64 -14.28
N ARG A 299 -27.27 -10.49 -14.32
CA ARG A 299 -27.22 -9.57 -15.47
C ARG A 299 -26.17 -9.98 -16.52
N ARG A 300 -25.37 -11.02 -16.25
CA ARG A 300 -24.22 -11.44 -17.08
C ARG A 300 -23.16 -10.34 -17.27
N GLU A 301 -23.05 -9.46 -16.28
CA GLU A 301 -22.04 -8.40 -16.21
C GLU A 301 -20.75 -8.94 -15.59
N PHE A 302 -19.99 -9.71 -16.36
CA PHE A 302 -18.81 -10.41 -15.86
C PHE A 302 -17.59 -9.52 -15.62
N PHE A 303 -17.65 -8.22 -15.95
CA PHE A 303 -16.52 -7.30 -15.82
C PHE A 303 -15.92 -7.29 -14.40
N PHE A 304 -16.75 -7.10 -13.37
CA PHE A 304 -16.29 -7.05 -11.99
C PHE A 304 -15.75 -8.40 -11.50
N ILE A 305 -16.40 -9.50 -11.89
CA ILE A 305 -16.00 -10.86 -11.52
C ILE A 305 -14.63 -11.16 -12.12
N THR A 306 -14.43 -10.85 -13.41
CA THR A 306 -13.14 -11.02 -14.08
C THR A 306 -12.05 -10.17 -13.44
N TRP A 307 -12.36 -8.93 -13.03
CA TRP A 307 -11.41 -8.10 -12.30
C TRP A 307 -10.95 -8.76 -11.01
N ILE A 308 -11.90 -9.13 -10.15
CA ILE A 308 -11.62 -9.73 -8.84
C ILE A 308 -10.79 -11.00 -9.00
N VAL A 309 -11.21 -11.90 -9.89
CA VAL A 309 -10.54 -13.18 -10.13
C VAL A 309 -9.12 -12.98 -10.66
N ILE A 310 -8.92 -12.15 -11.69
CA ILE A 310 -7.57 -11.94 -12.26
C ILE A 310 -6.62 -11.32 -11.23
N ALA A 311 -7.07 -10.31 -10.49
CA ALA A 311 -6.22 -9.64 -9.51
C ALA A 311 -5.81 -10.59 -8.37
N TYR A 312 -6.75 -11.37 -7.83
CA TYR A 312 -6.48 -12.31 -6.76
C TYR A 312 -5.68 -13.55 -7.17
N LEU A 313 -5.89 -14.06 -8.39
CA LEU A 313 -5.14 -15.23 -8.87
C LEU A 313 -3.64 -14.93 -9.06
N ILE A 314 -3.31 -13.68 -9.40
CA ILE A 314 -1.96 -13.30 -9.81
C ILE A 314 -1.20 -12.62 -8.67
N ASP A 315 -1.89 -11.85 -7.83
CA ASP A 315 -1.32 -11.13 -6.70
C ASP A 315 -2.11 -11.40 -5.42
N THR A 316 -1.83 -12.56 -4.81
CA THR A 316 -2.49 -13.03 -3.57
C THR A 316 -2.17 -12.19 -2.34
N ARG A 317 -1.02 -11.51 -2.33
CA ARG A 317 -0.51 -10.75 -1.17
C ARG A 317 -0.88 -9.27 -1.25
N GLY A 318 -0.83 -8.67 -2.43
CA GLY A 318 -1.04 -7.23 -2.59
C GLY A 318 -2.37 -6.86 -3.25
N GLY A 319 -3.05 -7.80 -3.92
CA GLY A 319 -4.18 -7.52 -4.82
C GLY A 319 -5.37 -6.83 -4.15
N ASP A 320 -5.48 -6.90 -2.82
CA ASP A 320 -6.59 -6.37 -2.03
C ASP A 320 -6.95 -4.91 -2.35
N GLY A 321 -5.96 -4.02 -2.47
CA GLY A 321 -6.22 -2.61 -2.76
C GLY A 321 -6.81 -2.38 -4.15
N VAL A 322 -6.40 -3.17 -5.14
CA VAL A 322 -6.88 -3.06 -6.54
C VAL A 322 -8.23 -3.74 -6.69
N VAL A 323 -8.41 -4.89 -6.05
CA VAL A 323 -9.68 -5.62 -6.02
C VAL A 323 -10.78 -4.77 -5.38
N LEU A 324 -10.46 -4.05 -4.30
CA LEU A 324 -11.40 -3.18 -3.60
C LEU A 324 -12.07 -2.14 -4.52
N LEU A 325 -11.43 -1.72 -5.62
CA LEU A 325 -12.06 -0.85 -6.61
C LEU A 325 -13.31 -1.50 -7.22
N ALA A 326 -13.20 -2.78 -7.63
CA ALA A 326 -14.31 -3.55 -8.16
C ALA A 326 -15.32 -3.90 -7.06
N GLU A 327 -14.85 -4.31 -5.88
CA GLU A 327 -15.74 -4.66 -4.77
C GLU A 327 -16.56 -3.46 -4.28
N SER A 328 -15.98 -2.25 -4.23
CA SER A 328 -16.70 -1.04 -3.82
C SER A 328 -17.80 -0.66 -4.82
N MET A 329 -17.57 -0.89 -6.12
CA MET A 329 -18.60 -0.71 -7.14
C MET A 329 -19.74 -1.75 -6.98
N LEU A 330 -19.42 -3.01 -6.72
CA LEU A 330 -20.41 -4.06 -6.44
C LEU A 330 -21.18 -3.77 -5.14
N ALA A 331 -20.51 -3.34 -4.08
CA ALA A 331 -21.14 -2.97 -2.82
C ALA A 331 -22.08 -1.78 -3.00
N ALA A 332 -21.73 -0.79 -3.82
CA ALA A 332 -22.65 0.30 -4.15
C ALA A 332 -23.90 -0.20 -4.89
N ILE A 333 -23.75 -1.09 -5.86
CA ILE A 333 -24.88 -1.74 -6.56
C ILE A 333 -25.76 -2.48 -5.55
N GLY A 334 -25.18 -3.26 -4.65
CA GLY A 334 -25.92 -4.05 -3.67
C GLY A 334 -26.64 -3.19 -2.64
N LEU A 335 -26.04 -2.10 -2.15
CA LEU A 335 -26.66 -1.17 -1.22
C LEU A 335 -27.86 -0.43 -1.87
N ILE A 336 -27.73 -0.03 -3.13
CA ILE A 336 -28.85 0.55 -3.89
C ILE A 336 -29.96 -0.49 -4.05
N GLN A 337 -29.63 -1.73 -4.40
CA GLN A 337 -30.63 -2.77 -4.57
C GLN A 337 -31.35 -3.12 -3.27
N LEU A 338 -30.61 -3.21 -2.15
CA LEU A 338 -31.20 -3.45 -0.84
C LEU A 338 -32.16 -2.31 -0.46
N SER A 339 -31.76 -1.07 -0.69
CA SER A 339 -32.61 0.10 -0.50
C SER A 339 -33.87 0.05 -1.37
N ALA A 340 -33.74 -0.41 -2.61
CA ALA A 340 -34.86 -0.59 -3.54
C ALA A 340 -35.86 -1.65 -3.06
N TRP A 341 -35.38 -2.77 -2.51
CA TRP A 341 -36.23 -3.80 -1.92
C TRP A 341 -37.01 -3.28 -0.71
N ILE A 342 -36.36 -2.55 0.19
CA ILE A 342 -36.99 -1.97 1.39
C ILE A 342 -38.05 -0.93 1.00
N THR A 343 -37.76 -0.11 0.00
CA THR A 343 -38.66 0.96 -0.47
C THR A 343 -39.70 0.48 -1.48
N ARG A 344 -39.66 -0.79 -1.91
CA ARG A 344 -40.50 -1.38 -2.96
C ARG A 344 -40.45 -0.60 -4.28
N LEU A 345 -39.26 -0.13 -4.65
CA LEU A 345 -38.99 0.61 -5.88
C LEU A 345 -38.14 -0.21 -6.86
N ASP A 346 -38.02 0.26 -8.09
CA ASP A 346 -37.08 -0.29 -9.06
C ASP A 346 -35.65 0.16 -8.74
N GLY A 347 -34.75 -0.81 -8.51
CA GLY A 347 -33.33 -0.59 -8.25
C GLY A 347 -32.56 0.00 -9.44
N ASN A 348 -33.15 0.01 -10.64
CA ASN A 348 -32.57 0.65 -11.82
C ASN A 348 -32.74 2.17 -11.83
N GLN A 349 -33.42 2.77 -10.83
CA GLN A 349 -33.56 4.22 -10.67
C GLN A 349 -32.92 4.70 -9.35
N PRO A 350 -31.58 4.74 -9.25
CA PRO A 350 -30.88 5.04 -7.99
C PRO A 350 -31.30 6.38 -7.36
N GLU A 351 -31.56 7.41 -8.17
CA GLU A 351 -31.96 8.74 -7.70
C GLU A 351 -33.33 8.69 -7.00
N THR A 352 -34.28 7.94 -7.56
CA THR A 352 -35.62 7.77 -6.99
C THR A 352 -35.56 6.98 -5.68
N VAL A 353 -34.72 5.95 -5.63
CA VAL A 353 -34.51 5.13 -4.43
C VAL A 353 -33.86 5.96 -3.32
N MET A 354 -32.81 6.72 -3.62
CA MET A 354 -32.08 7.56 -2.65
C MET A 354 -32.87 8.78 -2.16
N ALA A 355 -33.90 9.19 -2.89
CA ALA A 355 -34.82 10.24 -2.43
C ALA A 355 -35.72 9.79 -1.25
N LYS A 356 -35.82 8.49 -0.96
CA LYS A 356 -36.64 7.98 0.13
C LYS A 356 -35.91 8.09 1.49
N PRO A 357 -36.60 8.53 2.57
CA PRO A 357 -35.98 8.67 3.90
C PRO A 357 -35.34 7.39 4.42
N VAL A 358 -35.95 6.23 4.18
CA VAL A 358 -35.43 4.94 4.64
C VAL A 358 -34.08 4.61 3.98
N SER A 359 -33.94 4.87 2.68
CA SER A 359 -32.66 4.70 1.97
C SER A 359 -31.59 5.65 2.51
N GLN A 360 -31.97 6.89 2.84
CA GLN A 360 -31.04 7.88 3.41
C GLN A 360 -30.54 7.45 4.78
N ILE A 361 -31.44 6.95 5.64
CA ILE A 361 -31.08 6.38 6.94
C ILE A 361 -30.13 5.20 6.75
N LEU A 362 -30.42 4.28 5.82
CA LEU A 362 -29.56 3.13 5.57
C LEU A 362 -28.15 3.54 5.09
N VAL A 363 -28.07 4.49 4.16
CA VAL A 363 -26.78 5.02 3.68
C VAL A 363 -26.03 5.76 4.79
N PHE A 364 -26.73 6.58 5.59
CA PHE A 364 -26.12 7.29 6.71
C PHE A 364 -25.58 6.32 7.77
N VAL A 365 -26.37 5.33 8.18
CA VAL A 365 -25.95 4.30 9.15
C VAL A 365 -24.76 3.50 8.60
N SER A 366 -24.79 3.13 7.32
CA SER A 366 -23.68 2.40 6.68
C SER A 366 -22.41 3.26 6.62
N ALA A 367 -22.52 4.53 6.24
CA ALA A 367 -21.40 5.45 6.19
C ALA A 367 -20.80 5.70 7.58
N PHE A 368 -21.66 5.89 8.60
CA PHE A 368 -21.23 6.02 9.99
C PHE A 368 -20.52 4.76 10.50
N TYR A 369 -21.04 3.59 10.16
CA TYR A 369 -20.42 2.32 10.51
C TYR A 369 -19.05 2.14 9.84
N PHE A 370 -18.93 2.44 8.55
CA PHE A 370 -17.64 2.37 7.85
C PHE A 370 -16.65 3.39 8.38
N LEU A 371 -17.11 4.60 8.75
CA LEU A 371 -16.26 5.59 9.41
C LEU A 371 -15.75 5.07 10.76
N LEU A 372 -16.61 4.46 11.58
CA LEU A 372 -16.21 3.87 12.86
C LEU A 372 -15.17 2.74 12.66
N ALA A 373 -15.42 1.85 11.70
CA ALA A 373 -14.49 0.77 11.35
C ALA A 373 -13.13 1.32 10.85
N ALA A 374 -13.14 2.37 10.04
CA ALA A 374 -11.94 3.07 9.61
C ALA A 374 -11.19 3.70 10.81
N SER A 375 -11.89 4.38 11.72
CA SER A 375 -11.28 5.00 12.91
C SER A 375 -10.65 3.99 13.88
N ILE A 376 -11.20 2.78 14.00
CA ILE A 376 -10.57 1.69 14.78
C ILE A 376 -9.23 1.31 14.15
N THR A 377 -9.18 1.24 12.81
CA THR A 377 -7.94 0.95 12.07
C THR A 377 -6.93 2.10 12.23
N ASP A 378 -7.39 3.36 12.18
CA ASP A 378 -6.55 4.54 12.39
C ASP A 378 -5.87 4.49 13.76
N PHE A 379 -6.58 4.07 14.81
CA PHE A 379 -6.00 3.92 16.14
C PHE A 379 -4.85 2.90 16.18
N GLN A 380 -4.98 1.79 15.44
CA GLN A 380 -3.90 0.79 15.31
C GLN A 380 -2.68 1.37 14.57
N LEU A 381 -2.92 2.12 13.49
CA LEU A 381 -1.87 2.82 12.72
C LEU A 381 -1.11 3.84 13.57
N VAL A 382 -1.79 4.53 14.50
CA VAL A 382 -1.13 5.47 15.40
C VAL A 382 -0.08 4.77 16.28
N ASN A 383 -0.27 3.49 16.61
CA ASN A 383 0.69 2.72 17.40
C ASN A 383 1.81 2.07 16.56
N THR A 384 1.80 2.24 15.24
CA THR A 384 2.86 1.78 14.34
C THR A 384 3.70 2.96 13.87
N SER A 385 4.50 3.56 14.74
CA SER A 385 5.46 4.61 14.42
C SER A 385 6.50 4.72 15.55
N LEU A 386 7.70 5.21 15.24
CA LEU A 386 8.71 5.48 16.27
C LEU A 386 8.19 6.53 17.26
N LYS A 387 8.34 6.24 18.55
CA LYS A 387 7.93 7.13 19.63
C LYS A 387 9.07 8.08 20.04
N PRO A 388 8.79 9.17 20.77
CA PRO A 388 9.83 10.12 21.16
C PRO A 388 11.03 9.49 21.89
N ALA A 389 10.79 8.48 22.74
CA ALA A 389 11.85 7.76 23.44
C ALA A 389 12.72 6.91 22.50
N ASP A 390 12.16 6.37 21.42
CA ASP A 390 12.91 5.66 20.38
C ASP A 390 13.83 6.62 19.63
N LEU A 391 13.34 7.82 19.31
CA LEU A 391 14.12 8.86 18.65
C LEU A 391 15.25 9.40 19.56
N GLU A 392 15.02 9.47 20.87
CA GLU A 392 16.04 9.82 21.86
C GLU A 392 17.16 8.76 21.88
N MET A 393 16.80 7.48 21.89
CA MET A 393 17.75 6.36 21.81
C MET A 393 18.55 6.42 20.50
N ILE A 394 17.90 6.63 19.35
CA ILE A 394 18.58 6.78 18.05
C ILE A 394 19.55 7.97 18.08
N THR A 395 19.16 9.08 18.70
CA THR A 395 20.03 10.26 18.87
C THR A 395 21.25 9.93 19.73
N TRP A 396 21.06 9.16 20.81
CA TRP A 396 22.15 8.67 21.64
C TRP A 396 23.10 7.75 20.86
N VAL A 397 22.57 6.79 20.08
CA VAL A 397 23.38 5.88 19.25
C VAL A 397 24.25 6.68 18.28
N ASN A 398 23.67 7.65 17.58
CA ASN A 398 24.40 8.50 16.64
C ASN A 398 25.51 9.35 17.29
N SER A 399 25.40 9.62 18.60
CA SER A 399 26.36 10.47 19.32
C SER A 399 27.43 9.68 20.07
N ASN A 400 27.18 8.40 20.39
CA ASN A 400 28.02 7.60 21.31
C ASN A 400 28.57 6.30 20.70
N VAL A 401 28.06 5.88 19.54
CA VAL A 401 28.48 4.65 18.87
C VAL A 401 29.19 5.03 17.57
N GLU A 402 30.38 4.46 17.36
CA GLU A 402 31.14 4.65 16.11
C GLU A 402 30.34 4.15 14.89
N ASP A 403 30.52 4.78 13.73
CA ASP A 403 29.82 4.40 12.49
C ASP A 403 30.15 2.95 12.08
N GLY A 404 29.19 2.22 11.51
CA GLY A 404 29.40 0.90 10.91
C GLY A 404 29.40 -0.29 11.89
N ARG A 405 28.88 -0.14 13.11
CA ARG A 405 28.66 -1.22 14.07
C ARG A 405 27.41 -2.03 13.73
N THR A 406 27.43 -3.31 14.07
CA THR A 406 26.32 -4.23 13.84
C THR A 406 25.45 -4.39 15.07
N PHE A 407 24.15 -4.19 14.91
CA PHE A 407 23.12 -4.30 15.93
C PHE A 407 22.22 -5.51 15.68
N LEU A 408 21.83 -6.17 16.77
CA LEU A 408 20.64 -7.01 16.83
C LEU A 408 19.53 -6.25 17.53
N LEU A 409 18.35 -6.17 16.93
CA LEU A 409 17.20 -5.45 17.48
C LEU A 409 16.14 -6.45 17.93
N SER A 410 16.00 -6.65 19.25
CA SER A 410 14.91 -7.39 19.86
C SER A 410 13.82 -6.41 20.27
N THR A 411 12.69 -6.45 19.57
CA THR A 411 11.64 -5.44 19.63
C THR A 411 10.31 -6.00 20.11
N GLY A 412 10.17 -7.33 20.14
CA GLY A 412 8.93 -8.04 20.50
C GLY A 412 7.87 -7.99 19.41
N ARG A 413 8.25 -7.65 18.18
CA ARG A 413 7.36 -7.71 17.01
C ARG A 413 7.82 -8.80 16.07
N GLU A 414 6.99 -9.83 15.94
CA GLU A 414 7.26 -11.00 15.09
C GLU A 414 7.60 -10.61 13.64
N PHE A 415 6.83 -9.70 13.06
CA PHE A 415 6.92 -9.33 11.65
C PHE A 415 7.81 -8.09 11.44
N SER A 416 9.09 -8.31 11.10
CA SER A 416 10.10 -7.25 10.85
C SER A 416 9.62 -6.15 9.88
N MET A 417 8.88 -6.51 8.82
CA MET A 417 8.32 -5.54 7.85
C MET A 417 7.19 -4.63 8.39
N SER A 418 6.66 -4.95 9.56
CA SER A 418 5.65 -4.14 10.26
C SER A 418 6.19 -3.56 11.58
N ASP A 419 7.50 -3.58 11.72
CA ASP A 419 8.21 -3.03 12.86
C ASP A 419 8.90 -1.70 12.48
N PRO A 420 8.40 -0.56 12.98
CA PRO A 420 9.02 0.74 12.75
C PRO A 420 10.48 0.80 13.22
N MET A 421 10.85 0.11 14.31
CA MET A 421 12.22 0.14 14.82
C MET A 421 13.18 -0.57 13.86
N GLN A 422 12.82 -1.78 13.40
CA GLN A 422 13.63 -2.51 12.42
C GLN A 422 13.80 -1.73 11.12
N GLU A 423 12.74 -1.07 10.65
CA GLU A 423 12.78 -0.30 9.40
C GLU A 423 13.64 0.97 9.52
N TRP A 424 13.37 1.78 10.55
CA TRP A 424 13.89 3.14 10.64
C TRP A 424 15.24 3.23 11.35
N PHE A 425 15.61 2.26 12.18
CA PHE A 425 16.90 2.25 12.86
C PHE A 425 18.08 2.38 11.90
N PRO A 426 18.25 1.55 10.86
CA PRO A 426 19.36 1.72 9.91
C PRO A 426 19.21 2.94 8.98
N ALA A 427 18.01 3.51 8.84
CA ALA A 427 17.80 4.73 8.04
C ALA A 427 18.18 6.01 8.80
N LEU A 428 17.97 6.01 10.12
CA LEU A 428 18.21 7.16 11.00
C LEU A 428 19.56 7.07 11.72
N THR A 429 20.21 5.92 11.66
CA THR A 429 21.57 5.73 12.16
C THR A 429 22.53 5.42 11.02
N LYS A 430 23.83 5.41 11.33
CA LYS A 430 24.87 4.91 10.43
C LYS A 430 25.34 3.51 10.84
N GLN A 431 24.41 2.72 11.37
CA GLN A 431 24.67 1.39 11.90
C GLN A 431 24.00 0.34 11.00
N HIS A 432 24.59 -0.86 10.99
CA HIS A 432 24.00 -2.02 10.33
C HIS A 432 23.10 -2.76 11.32
N SER A 433 21.86 -3.03 10.93
CA SER A 433 20.93 -3.88 11.67
C SER A 433 20.84 -5.23 10.97
N ALA A 434 21.31 -6.29 11.64
CA ALA A 434 21.25 -7.64 11.08
C ALA A 434 19.84 -8.26 11.16
N THR A 435 18.91 -7.63 11.89
CA THR A 435 17.53 -8.08 12.06
C THR A 435 16.52 -7.34 11.17
N THR A 436 16.99 -6.38 10.38
CA THR A 436 16.17 -5.64 9.42
C THR A 436 15.98 -6.46 8.14
N LEU A 437 14.73 -6.77 7.81
CA LEU A 437 14.41 -7.54 6.61
C LEU A 437 14.22 -6.67 5.36
N GLN A 438 13.81 -5.41 5.53
CA GLN A 438 13.42 -4.56 4.40
C GLN A 438 14.58 -4.33 3.43
N GLY A 439 14.30 -4.44 2.13
CA GLY A 439 15.28 -4.32 1.06
C GLY A 439 15.93 -5.65 0.68
N LEU A 440 15.91 -6.66 1.55
CA LEU A 440 16.45 -7.98 1.25
C LEU A 440 15.58 -8.79 0.27
N GLU A 441 14.36 -8.31 -0.04
CA GLU A 441 13.53 -8.87 -1.12
C GLU A 441 14.24 -8.83 -2.48
N TRP A 442 15.18 -7.90 -2.64
CA TRP A 442 15.89 -7.65 -3.90
C TRP A 442 17.18 -8.48 -4.03
N THR A 443 17.60 -9.19 -2.98
CA THR A 443 18.90 -9.88 -2.95
C THR A 443 18.82 -11.34 -2.50
N LEU A 444 17.88 -11.71 -1.61
CA LEU A 444 17.87 -13.05 -1.01
C LEU A 444 17.21 -14.15 -1.87
N SER A 445 16.39 -13.79 -2.87
CA SER A 445 15.67 -14.75 -3.71
C SER A 445 14.98 -15.85 -2.87
N GLU A 446 15.25 -17.13 -3.14
CA GLU A 446 14.70 -18.28 -2.41
C GLU A 446 15.02 -18.30 -0.91
N LYS A 447 16.08 -17.61 -0.46
CA LYS A 447 16.46 -17.52 0.95
C LYS A 447 15.66 -16.48 1.73
N PHE A 448 14.81 -15.70 1.06
CA PHE A 448 14.06 -14.63 1.70
C PHE A 448 13.14 -15.14 2.82
N PHE A 449 12.32 -16.17 2.57
CA PHE A 449 11.42 -16.74 3.58
C PHE A 449 12.14 -17.53 4.67
N PRO A 450 13.13 -18.39 4.37
CA PRO A 450 13.96 -19.00 5.41
C PRO A 450 14.62 -17.96 6.33
N TRP A 451 15.11 -16.85 5.77
CA TRP A 451 15.68 -15.77 6.59
C TRP A 451 14.61 -15.06 7.42
N TYR A 452 13.45 -14.79 6.84
CA TYR A 452 12.30 -14.26 7.57
C TYR A 452 11.93 -15.12 8.79
N GLU A 453 11.89 -16.45 8.65
CA GLU A 453 11.64 -17.38 9.76
C GLU A 453 12.72 -17.27 10.85
N GLN A 454 13.99 -17.15 10.46
CA GLN A 454 15.07 -16.93 11.44
C GLN A 454 14.93 -15.61 12.19
N LEU A 455 14.44 -14.55 11.54
CA LEU A 455 14.16 -13.29 12.23
C LEU A 455 12.98 -13.41 13.20
N VAL A 456 11.96 -14.20 12.86
CA VAL A 456 10.86 -14.55 13.77
C VAL A 456 11.40 -15.30 14.99
N ASP A 457 12.20 -16.34 14.77
CA ASP A 457 12.82 -17.13 15.85
C ASP A 457 13.64 -16.24 16.80
N PHE A 458 14.39 -15.27 16.26
CA PHE A 458 15.17 -14.33 17.06
C PHE A 458 14.30 -13.49 18.01
N GLN A 459 13.11 -13.05 17.57
CA GLN A 459 12.20 -12.27 18.43
C GLN A 459 11.61 -13.09 19.58
N HIS A 460 11.68 -14.43 19.51
CA HIS A 460 11.24 -15.34 20.57
C HIS A 460 12.34 -15.68 21.58
N CYS A 461 13.55 -15.13 21.44
CA CYS A 461 14.63 -15.45 22.37
C CYS A 461 14.39 -14.86 23.77
N PRO A 462 14.28 -15.70 24.83
CA PRO A 462 14.02 -15.23 26.18
C PRO A 462 15.29 -14.88 26.96
N ASP A 463 16.48 -15.22 26.45
CA ASP A 463 17.74 -15.08 27.17
C ASP A 463 18.96 -14.99 26.22
N MET A 464 20.12 -14.73 26.81
CA MET A 464 21.38 -14.60 26.07
C MET A 464 21.89 -15.91 25.47
N ASP A 465 21.52 -17.07 26.01
CA ASP A 465 21.92 -18.37 25.46
C ASP A 465 21.19 -18.65 24.14
N CYS A 466 19.90 -18.27 24.06
CA CYS A 466 19.13 -18.29 22.83
C CYS A 466 19.74 -17.34 21.79
N VAL A 467 20.03 -16.08 22.17
CA VAL A 467 20.64 -15.10 21.26
C VAL A 467 22.00 -15.59 20.74
N ALA A 468 22.83 -16.17 21.61
CA ALA A 468 24.12 -16.72 21.23
C ALA A 468 23.98 -17.93 20.28
N SER A 469 23.02 -18.82 20.55
CA SER A 469 22.73 -19.99 19.72
C SER A 469 22.23 -19.58 18.34
N TRP A 470 21.29 -18.63 18.28
CA TRP A 470 20.76 -18.06 17.04
C TRP A 470 21.87 -17.39 16.22
N SER A 471 22.70 -16.56 16.87
CA SER A 471 23.84 -15.87 16.27
C SER A 471 24.86 -16.86 15.69
N ALA A 472 25.18 -17.93 16.42
CA ALA A 472 26.10 -18.97 15.97
C ALA A 472 25.54 -19.79 14.79
N ALA A 473 24.27 -20.21 14.86
CA ALA A 473 23.61 -20.99 13.82
C ALA A 473 23.52 -20.24 12.49
N ASN A 474 23.25 -18.94 12.56
CA ASN A 474 23.09 -18.07 11.38
C ASN A 474 24.40 -17.38 10.94
N GLY A 475 25.50 -17.58 11.67
CA GLY A 475 26.78 -16.93 11.36
C GLY A 475 26.76 -15.40 11.50
N VAL A 476 25.84 -14.85 12.28
CA VAL A 476 25.65 -13.41 12.46
C VAL A 476 26.53 -12.92 13.60
N LYS A 477 27.48 -12.03 13.31
CA LYS A 477 28.26 -11.32 14.32
C LYS A 477 27.60 -9.98 14.64
N TYR A 478 27.62 -9.57 15.90
CA TYR A 478 27.06 -8.30 16.36
C TYR A 478 27.95 -7.66 17.41
N ASP A 479 27.93 -6.33 17.43
CA ASP A 479 28.63 -5.47 18.40
C ASP A 479 27.69 -5.02 19.52
N TYR A 480 26.40 -4.82 19.19
CA TYR A 480 25.39 -4.31 20.11
C TYR A 480 24.10 -5.13 20.06
N LEU A 481 23.47 -5.28 21.23
CA LEU A 481 22.12 -5.83 21.37
C LEU A 481 21.21 -4.71 21.89
N LEU A 482 20.15 -4.42 21.14
CA LEU A 482 19.09 -3.53 21.56
C LEU A 482 17.89 -4.38 21.98
N VAL A 483 17.35 -4.11 23.17
CA VAL A 483 16.15 -4.75 23.69
C VAL A 483 15.13 -3.67 24.03
N THR A 484 13.95 -3.70 23.41
CA THR A 484 12.86 -2.79 23.78
C THR A 484 12.24 -3.21 25.11
N ILE A 485 11.73 -2.23 25.86
CA ILE A 485 11.08 -2.44 27.14
C ILE A 485 9.57 -2.36 26.90
N PRO A 486 8.82 -3.47 27.03
CA PRO A 486 7.37 -3.45 26.87
C PRO A 486 6.71 -2.71 28.05
N PRO A 487 5.52 -2.11 27.86
CA PRO A 487 4.72 -1.55 28.95
C PRO A 487 4.49 -2.59 30.05
N LYS A 488 4.28 -2.14 31.30
CA LYS A 488 4.07 -3.07 32.42
C LYS A 488 2.76 -3.84 32.31
N GLU A 489 1.79 -3.24 31.63
CA GLU A 489 0.45 -3.77 31.42
C GLU A 489 0.37 -4.77 30.25
N ASP A 490 1.45 -4.94 29.49
CA ASP A 490 1.50 -5.88 28.37
C ASP A 490 1.80 -7.30 28.88
N GLU A 491 0.79 -8.17 28.86
CA GLU A 491 0.89 -9.57 29.31
C GLU A 491 1.08 -10.55 28.15
N SER A 492 1.54 -10.08 26.98
CA SER A 492 1.85 -10.97 25.85
C SER A 492 3.13 -11.78 26.07
N ASP A 493 3.21 -12.96 25.44
CA ASP A 493 4.41 -13.81 25.48
C ASP A 493 5.67 -13.06 25.03
N PHE A 494 5.55 -12.20 24.00
CA PHE A 494 6.65 -11.35 23.52
C PHE A 494 7.11 -10.34 24.58
N ALA A 495 6.20 -9.77 25.36
CA ALA A 495 6.57 -8.88 26.46
C ALA A 495 7.38 -9.64 27.53
N ASP A 496 7.01 -10.88 27.82
CA ASP A 496 7.74 -11.73 28.75
C ASP A 496 9.11 -12.15 28.22
N TYR A 497 9.22 -12.50 26.93
CA TYR A 497 10.51 -12.77 26.30
C TYR A 497 11.43 -11.56 26.37
N LEU A 498 10.94 -10.36 26.06
CA LEU A 498 11.74 -9.12 26.15
C LEU A 498 12.21 -8.83 27.58
N ARG A 499 11.34 -8.97 28.58
CA ARG A 499 11.69 -8.75 30.00
C ARG A 499 12.74 -9.75 30.46
N SER A 500 12.55 -11.03 30.12
CA SER A 500 13.49 -12.10 30.43
C SER A 500 14.84 -11.85 29.75
N LEU A 501 14.84 -11.48 28.47
CA LEU A 501 16.06 -11.20 27.71
C LEU A 501 16.79 -9.99 28.28
N ALA A 502 16.07 -8.93 28.65
CA ALA A 502 16.63 -7.74 29.28
C ALA A 502 17.31 -8.07 30.63
N ALA A 503 16.71 -8.94 31.45
CA ALA A 503 17.30 -9.39 32.71
C ALA A 503 18.56 -10.24 32.46
N SER A 504 18.46 -11.24 31.58
CA SER A 504 19.59 -12.10 31.18
C SER A 504 20.76 -11.29 30.60
N ALA A 505 20.48 -10.28 29.78
CA ALA A 505 21.49 -9.41 29.18
C ALA A 505 22.20 -8.51 30.22
N ARG A 506 21.51 -8.08 31.30
CA ARG A 506 22.13 -7.34 32.39
C ARG A 506 23.04 -8.20 33.25
N ASP A 507 22.66 -9.45 33.46
CA ASP A 507 23.43 -10.41 34.27
C ASP A 507 24.57 -11.07 33.47
N SER A 508 24.63 -10.85 32.16
CA SER A 508 25.64 -11.43 31.28
C SER A 508 27.01 -10.77 31.44
N ASP A 509 28.03 -11.59 31.69
CA ASP A 509 29.42 -11.14 31.68
C ASP A 509 29.92 -10.71 30.29
N LEU A 510 29.24 -11.12 29.22
CA LEU A 510 29.63 -10.84 27.82
C LEU A 510 29.14 -9.48 27.33
N LEU A 511 28.19 -8.86 28.04
CA LEU A 511 27.59 -7.60 27.67
C LEU A 511 27.88 -6.52 28.74
N ALA A 512 27.87 -5.27 28.31
CA ALA A 512 27.91 -4.09 29.16
C ALA A 512 26.76 -3.18 28.77
N LEU A 513 25.93 -2.79 29.74
CA LEU A 513 24.85 -1.83 29.51
C LEU A 513 25.46 -0.46 29.14
N ALA A 514 25.13 0.03 27.96
CA ALA A 514 25.65 1.29 27.41
C ALA A 514 24.61 2.42 27.45
N TYR A 515 23.32 2.08 27.28
CA TYR A 515 22.21 3.03 27.36
C TYR A 515 20.99 2.38 28.00
N GLU A 516 20.28 3.16 28.81
CA GLU A 516 19.03 2.77 29.43
C GLU A 516 18.04 3.94 29.39
N SER A 517 16.81 3.62 28.97
CA SER A 517 15.68 4.53 28.97
C SER A 517 14.43 3.80 29.47
N LYS A 518 13.28 4.48 29.45
CA LYS A 518 12.01 3.84 29.80
C LYS A 518 11.50 2.87 28.72
N SER A 519 11.99 2.94 27.49
CA SER A 519 11.48 2.17 26.34
C SER A 519 12.50 1.23 25.70
N ALA A 520 13.79 1.37 26.00
CA ALA A 520 14.84 0.57 25.39
C ALA A 520 16.11 0.49 26.25
N LEU A 521 16.81 -0.63 26.12
CA LEU A 521 18.15 -0.89 26.63
C LEU A 521 19.09 -1.17 25.46
N VAL A 522 20.30 -0.61 25.50
CA VAL A 522 21.35 -0.92 24.53
C VAL A 522 22.55 -1.49 25.27
N PHE A 523 22.94 -2.69 24.89
CA PHE A 523 24.07 -3.43 25.44
C PHE A 523 25.20 -3.48 24.42
N LYS A 524 26.42 -3.19 24.85
CA LYS A 524 27.65 -3.36 24.08
C LYS A 524 28.27 -4.71 24.40
N LYS A 525 28.70 -5.46 23.39
CA LYS A 525 29.49 -6.69 23.59
C LYS A 525 30.91 -6.35 24.05
N LYS A 526 31.38 -7.02 25.10
CA LYS A 526 32.71 -6.78 25.70
C LYS A 526 33.86 -7.33 24.84
#